data_AF-A0A6V7IJ39-F1
#
_entry.id   AF-A0A6V7IJ39-F1
#
_cell.length_a   1.000
_cell.length_b   1.000
_cell.length_c   1.000
_cell.angle_alpha   90.00
_cell.angle_beta   90.00
_cell.angle_gamma   90.00
#
_symmetry.space_group_name_H-M   'P 1'
#
loop_
_entity.id
_entity.type
_entity.pdbx_description
1 polymer ?
#
loop_
_entity_poly.entity_id
_entity_poly.type
_entity_poly.pdbx_seq_one_letter_code
_entity_poly.pdbx_strand_id
1 'polypeptide(L)'
;IARIFTSRSAVRPRYISPTSQVCIAAALIAFQIVLTLVWMIVEPPGTRYFYPDRRQVILKCNIQDMSFLFSQLYNAFLIVVSTIYAVKTRKIPENFNESKFIGFTMYTTCIIWLAFVPIYFGTGNAHEIQITTLCVAISLSASVTLVCLYSPKVYIIVFQPEKNIRGKVTMGGSTFKKQDSSGGTSSAK
;
A
#
# COMPACT_ATOMS: atom_id res chain seq x y z
N ILE A 1 4.22 9.06 -5.85
CA ILE A 1 5.23 9.77 -5.03
C ILE A 1 6.64 9.65 -5.64
N ALA A 2 7.29 8.47 -5.68
CA ALA A 2 8.67 8.36 -6.20
C ALA A 2 8.90 8.94 -7.62
N ARG A 3 7.95 8.74 -8.56
CA ARG A 3 8.07 9.25 -9.95
C ARG A 3 7.99 10.77 -10.09
N ILE A 4 7.40 11.48 -9.12
CA ILE A 4 7.26 12.94 -9.17
C ILE A 4 8.63 13.61 -8.96
N PHE A 5 9.52 12.98 -8.19
CA PHE A 5 10.79 13.58 -7.75
C PHE A 5 12.03 12.99 -8.41
N THR A 6 11.88 11.91 -9.19
CA THR A 6 13.00 11.40 -9.98
C THR A 6 13.20 12.20 -11.28
N SER A 7 12.28 13.11 -11.62
CA SER A 7 12.44 13.99 -12.77
C SER A 7 13.31 15.19 -12.39
N ARG A 8 14.57 15.20 -12.85
CA ARG A 8 15.42 16.40 -12.89
C ARG A 8 15.12 17.33 -14.08
N SER A 9 13.99 17.12 -14.76
CA SER A 9 13.63 17.84 -15.99
C SER A 9 12.25 18.49 -15.85
N ALA A 10 12.08 19.70 -16.40
CA ALA A 10 10.83 20.47 -16.41
C ALA A 10 9.69 19.84 -17.25
N VAL A 11 9.89 18.61 -17.74
CA VAL A 11 8.89 17.81 -18.44
C VAL A 11 8.03 17.08 -17.41
N ARG A 12 6.70 17.29 -17.45
CA ARG A 12 5.74 16.56 -16.63
C ARG A 12 5.94 15.05 -16.84
N PRO A 13 6.29 14.27 -15.80
CA PRO A 13 6.42 12.83 -15.93
C PRO A 13 5.13 12.20 -16.46
N ARG A 14 5.24 11.42 -17.54
CA ARG A 14 4.12 10.61 -18.07
C ARG A 14 3.61 9.69 -16.95
N TYR A 15 2.29 9.50 -16.84
CA TYR A 15 1.61 8.68 -15.81
C TYR A 15 1.47 9.28 -14.38
N ILE A 16 1.45 10.61 -14.24
CA ILE A 16 1.14 11.29 -12.96
C ILE A 16 -0.36 11.38 -12.64
N SER A 17 -1.22 11.26 -13.66
CA SER A 17 -2.68 11.39 -13.48
C SER A 17 -3.22 10.38 -12.45
N PRO A 18 -4.15 10.76 -11.56
CA PRO A 18 -4.83 9.84 -10.63
C PRO A 18 -5.39 8.60 -11.33
N THR A 19 -5.98 8.78 -12.52
CA THR A 19 -6.49 7.67 -13.35
C THR A 19 -5.39 6.69 -13.70
N SER A 20 -4.19 7.18 -14.05
CA SER A 20 -3.05 6.33 -14.37
C SER A 20 -2.54 5.57 -13.14
N GLN A 21 -2.61 6.15 -11.94
CA GLN A 21 -2.21 5.47 -10.70
C GLN A 21 -3.16 4.31 -10.38
N VAL A 22 -4.46 4.54 -10.55
CA VAL A 22 -5.50 3.51 -10.39
C VAL A 22 -5.32 2.41 -11.44
N CYS A 23 -5.09 2.73 -12.72
CA CYS A 23 -4.86 1.73 -13.75
C CYS A 23 -3.64 0.84 -13.46
N ILE A 24 -2.53 1.43 -12.99
CA ILE A 24 -1.33 0.66 -12.62
C ILE A 24 -1.62 -0.26 -11.44
N ALA A 25 -2.28 0.24 -10.38
CA ALA A 25 -2.65 -0.56 -9.23
C ALA A 25 -3.59 -1.71 -9.61
N ALA A 26 -4.61 -1.43 -10.42
CA ALA A 26 -5.55 -2.43 -10.92
C ALA A 26 -4.83 -3.51 -11.76
N ALA A 27 -3.87 -3.12 -12.61
CA ALA A 27 -3.09 -4.08 -13.39
C ALA A 27 -2.24 -5.02 -12.50
N LEU A 28 -1.60 -4.48 -11.45
CA LEU A 28 -0.81 -5.28 -10.51
C LEU A 28 -1.68 -6.26 -9.71
N ILE A 29 -2.90 -5.85 -9.33
CA ILE A 29 -3.88 -6.70 -8.64
C ILE A 29 -4.43 -7.75 -9.59
N ALA A 30 -4.79 -7.38 -10.82
CA ALA A 30 -5.29 -8.29 -11.83
C ALA A 30 -4.26 -9.39 -12.14
N PHE A 31 -2.98 -9.03 -12.21
CA PHE A 31 -1.90 -10.01 -12.37
C PHE A 31 -1.85 -11.00 -11.20
N GLN A 32 -1.96 -10.53 -9.96
CA GLN A 32 -2.03 -11.44 -8.80
C GLN A 32 -3.24 -12.37 -8.87
N ILE A 33 -4.42 -11.84 -9.25
CA ILE A 33 -5.63 -12.64 -9.39
C ILE A 33 -5.41 -13.75 -10.43
N VAL A 34 -4.84 -13.41 -11.60
CA VAL A 34 -4.54 -14.40 -12.64
C VAL A 34 -3.59 -15.48 -12.13
N LEU A 35 -2.51 -15.10 -11.44
CA LEU A 35 -1.58 -16.07 -10.83
C LEU A 35 -2.30 -17.00 -9.85
N THR A 36 -3.16 -16.47 -8.98
CA THR A 36 -3.93 -17.26 -8.02
C THR A 36 -4.95 -18.17 -8.72
N LEU A 37 -5.60 -17.71 -9.79
CA LEU A 37 -6.52 -18.53 -10.58
C LEU A 37 -5.79 -19.69 -11.27
N VAL A 38 -4.65 -19.41 -11.90
CA VAL A 38 -3.79 -20.46 -12.49
C VAL A 38 -3.37 -21.46 -11.43
N TRP A 39 -2.98 -20.99 -10.24
CA TRP A 39 -2.63 -21.88 -9.12
C TRP A 39 -3.79 -22.79 -8.73
N MET A 40 -5.01 -22.25 -8.58
CA MET A 40 -6.20 -23.04 -8.25
C MET A 40 -6.61 -24.03 -9.35
N ILE A 41 -6.21 -23.80 -10.61
CA ILE A 41 -6.45 -24.76 -11.69
C ILE A 41 -5.43 -25.92 -11.62
N VAL A 42 -4.17 -25.61 -11.33
CA VAL A 42 -3.09 -26.61 -11.21
C VAL A 42 -3.25 -27.45 -9.94
N GLU A 43 -3.57 -26.79 -8.83
CA GLU A 43 -3.81 -27.40 -7.52
C GLU A 43 -5.26 -27.08 -7.08
N PRO A 44 -6.24 -27.87 -7.54
CA PRO A 44 -7.64 -27.62 -7.21
C PRO A 44 -7.88 -27.71 -5.70
N PRO A 45 -8.66 -26.77 -5.13
CA PRO A 45 -8.97 -26.80 -3.72
C PRO A 45 -9.73 -28.08 -3.37
N GLY A 46 -9.23 -28.78 -2.36
CA GLY A 46 -9.82 -30.01 -1.87
C GLY A 46 -9.54 -30.21 -0.39
N THR A 47 -10.08 -31.28 0.16
CA THR A 47 -9.88 -31.67 1.55
C THR A 47 -9.23 -33.04 1.62
N ARG A 48 -8.44 -33.27 2.66
CA ARG A 48 -7.80 -34.56 2.97
C ARG A 48 -7.96 -34.86 4.46
N TYR A 49 -8.21 -36.12 4.78
CA TYR A 49 -8.20 -36.57 6.18
C TYR A 49 -6.78 -36.77 6.65
N PHE A 50 -6.44 -36.14 7.78
CA PHE A 50 -5.16 -36.29 8.45
C PHE A 50 -5.39 -37.01 9.77
N TYR A 51 -4.59 -38.06 10.01
CA TYR A 51 -4.70 -38.92 11.18
C TYR A 51 -3.42 -38.78 12.03
N PRO A 52 -3.37 -37.80 12.96
CA PRO A 52 -2.19 -37.63 13.82
C PRO A 52 -2.06 -38.75 14.86
N ASP A 53 -3.18 -39.34 15.31
CA ASP A 53 -3.23 -40.51 16.18
C ASP A 53 -4.52 -41.31 15.91
N ARG A 54 -4.62 -42.55 16.39
CA ARG A 54 -5.74 -43.48 16.18
C ARG A 54 -7.09 -42.99 16.72
N ARG A 55 -7.11 -41.97 17.57
CA ARG A 55 -8.32 -41.43 18.23
C ARG A 55 -8.84 -40.14 17.60
N GLN A 56 -8.09 -39.54 16.67
CA GLN A 56 -8.39 -38.21 16.14
C GLN A 56 -8.27 -38.18 14.62
N VAL A 57 -9.22 -37.50 13.99
CA VAL A 57 -9.23 -37.25 12.55
C VAL A 57 -9.39 -35.76 12.34
N ILE A 58 -8.43 -35.14 11.67
CA ILE A 58 -8.44 -33.72 11.34
C ILE A 58 -8.70 -33.59 9.84
N LEU A 59 -9.73 -32.84 9.47
CA LEU A 59 -9.95 -32.49 8.06
C LEU A 59 -9.05 -31.31 7.69
N LYS A 60 -8.09 -31.54 6.80
CA LYS A 60 -7.13 -30.51 6.34
C LYS A 60 -7.43 -30.13 4.90
N CYS A 61 -7.09 -28.90 4.52
CA CYS A 61 -7.03 -28.54 3.10
C CYS A 61 -5.92 -29.35 2.40
N ASN A 62 -6.17 -29.75 1.16
CA ASN A 62 -5.20 -30.43 0.33
C ASN A 62 -4.22 -29.41 -0.27
N ILE A 63 -3.36 -28.84 0.58
CA ILE A 63 -2.33 -27.88 0.20
C ILE A 63 -0.97 -28.49 0.50
N GLN A 64 -0.04 -28.37 -0.45
CA GLN A 64 1.35 -28.76 -0.25
C GLN A 64 2.13 -27.55 0.30
N ASP A 65 2.96 -27.78 1.33
CA ASP A 65 3.58 -26.66 2.07
C ASP A 65 4.49 -25.79 1.20
N MET A 66 5.26 -26.42 0.32
CA MET A 66 6.11 -25.72 -0.64
C MET A 66 5.28 -24.92 -1.66
N SER A 67 4.19 -25.51 -2.15
CA SER A 67 3.24 -24.89 -3.08
C SER A 67 2.65 -23.61 -2.51
N PHE A 68 2.25 -23.65 -1.23
CA PHE A 68 1.75 -22.47 -0.54
C PHE A 68 2.81 -21.35 -0.50
N LEU A 69 4.06 -21.64 -0.17
CA LEU A 69 5.13 -20.62 -0.15
C LEU A 69 5.45 -20.04 -1.52
N PHE A 70 5.50 -20.88 -2.55
CA PHE A 70 5.69 -20.41 -3.94
C PHE A 70 4.57 -19.47 -4.37
N SER A 71 3.32 -19.76 -3.98
CA SER A 71 2.18 -18.87 -4.28
C SER A 71 2.33 -17.46 -3.66
N GLN A 72 3.13 -17.32 -2.59
CA GLN A 72 3.39 -16.03 -1.94
C GLN A 72 4.56 -15.24 -2.52
N LEU A 73 5.30 -15.79 -3.49
CA LEU A 73 6.51 -15.16 -4.01
C LEU A 73 6.23 -13.79 -4.65
N TYR A 74 5.12 -13.66 -5.38
CA TYR A 74 4.74 -12.36 -5.95
C TYR A 74 4.35 -11.34 -4.86
N ASN A 75 3.64 -11.77 -3.81
CA ASN A 75 3.34 -10.89 -2.67
C ASN A 75 4.63 -10.41 -1.99
N ALA A 76 5.60 -11.31 -1.77
CA ALA A 76 6.91 -10.96 -1.24
C ALA A 76 7.65 -9.96 -2.15
N PHE A 77 7.63 -10.19 -3.47
CA PHE A 77 8.21 -9.26 -4.44
C PHE A 77 7.56 -7.87 -4.37
N LEU A 78 6.22 -7.80 -4.32
CA LEU A 78 5.50 -6.53 -4.19
C LEU A 78 5.86 -5.80 -2.88
N ILE A 79 6.00 -6.52 -1.77
CA ILE A 79 6.41 -5.96 -0.46
C ILE A 79 7.82 -5.37 -0.53
N VAL A 80 8.77 -6.04 -1.20
CA VAL A 80 10.13 -5.54 -1.38
C VAL A 80 10.14 -4.28 -2.25
N VAL A 81 9.48 -4.33 -3.41
CA VAL A 81 9.42 -3.20 -4.35
C VAL A 81 8.77 -1.98 -3.70
N SER A 82 7.64 -2.18 -3.01
CA SER A 82 6.94 -1.10 -2.30
C SER A 82 7.79 -0.51 -1.17
N THR A 83 8.57 -1.33 -0.46
CA THR A 83 9.51 -0.85 0.57
C THR A 83 10.65 -0.04 -0.03
N ILE A 84 11.23 -0.46 -1.16
CA ILE A 84 12.24 0.31 -1.89
C ILE A 84 11.68 1.69 -2.27
N TYR A 85 10.46 1.73 -2.81
CA TYR A 85 9.82 2.99 -3.15
C TYR A 85 9.52 3.85 -1.91
N ALA A 86 9.06 3.25 -0.80
CA ALA A 86 8.83 3.97 0.44
C ALA A 86 10.11 4.62 0.99
N VAL A 87 11.24 3.89 0.96
CA VAL A 87 12.56 4.41 1.34
C VAL A 87 12.96 5.59 0.44
N LYS A 88 12.82 5.44 -0.88
CA LYS A 88 13.10 6.52 -1.83
C LYS A 88 12.25 7.76 -1.55
N THR A 89 10.99 7.57 -1.14
CA THR A 89 10.10 8.70 -0.86
C THR A 89 10.42 9.48 0.41
N ARG A 90 11.12 8.88 1.38
CA ARG A 90 11.57 9.61 2.58
C ARG A 90 12.63 10.66 2.30
N LYS A 91 13.38 10.52 1.20
CA LYS A 91 14.37 11.52 0.77
C LYS A 91 13.72 12.78 0.17
N ILE A 92 12.40 12.75 -0.03
CA ILE A 92 11.63 13.84 -0.61
C ILE A 92 10.89 14.57 0.51
N PRO A 93 11.15 15.87 0.75
CA PRO A 93 10.50 16.64 1.81
C PRO A 93 9.09 17.09 1.42
N GLU A 94 8.20 16.17 1.00
CA GLU A 94 6.89 16.54 0.43
C GLU A 94 5.74 16.67 1.45
N ASN A 95 5.90 16.15 2.67
CA ASN A 95 5.00 16.33 3.81
C ASN A 95 5.60 15.51 4.96
N PHE A 96 6.32 16.15 5.89
CA PHE A 96 7.21 15.45 6.84
C PHE A 96 6.52 14.42 7.76
N ASN A 97 5.18 14.42 7.84
CA ASN A 97 4.41 13.45 8.63
C ASN A 97 3.82 12.30 7.78
N GLU A 98 3.24 12.56 6.61
CA GLU A 98 2.56 11.50 5.83
C GLU A 98 3.56 10.45 5.29
N SER A 99 4.72 10.88 4.80
CA SER A 99 5.75 9.95 4.27
C SER A 99 6.36 9.06 5.36
N LYS A 100 6.40 9.55 6.61
CA LYS A 100 6.88 8.79 7.78
C LYS A 100 5.93 7.64 8.11
N PHE A 101 4.63 7.90 8.17
CA PHE A 101 3.62 6.87 8.45
C PHE A 101 3.56 5.82 7.34
N ILE A 102 3.62 6.22 6.07
CA ILE A 102 3.67 5.27 4.94
C ILE A 102 4.90 4.36 5.06
N GLY A 103 6.08 4.92 5.30
CA GLY A 103 7.29 4.11 5.45
C GLY A 103 7.24 3.18 6.68
N PHE A 104 6.63 3.62 7.79
CA PHE A 104 6.45 2.78 8.97
C PHE A 104 5.54 1.59 8.68
N THR A 105 4.39 1.81 8.04
CA THR A 105 3.48 0.74 7.60
C THR A 105 4.20 -0.30 6.75
N MET A 106 4.99 0.15 5.77
CA MET A 106 5.71 -0.75 4.87
C MET A 106 6.73 -1.62 5.61
N TYR A 107 7.52 -1.03 6.53
CA TYR A 107 8.50 -1.79 7.30
C TYR A 107 7.87 -2.79 8.25
N THR A 108 6.82 -2.39 8.97
CA THR A 108 6.12 -3.30 9.88
C THR A 108 5.53 -4.48 9.10
N THR A 109 4.96 -4.22 7.91
CA THR A 109 4.48 -5.28 7.02
C THR A 109 5.61 -6.21 6.59
N CYS A 110 6.78 -5.68 6.20
CA CYS A 110 7.95 -6.51 5.91
C CYS A 110 8.35 -7.40 7.08
N ILE A 111 8.44 -6.85 8.30
CA ILE A 111 8.84 -7.60 9.49
C ILE A 111 7.85 -8.73 9.79
N ILE A 112 6.55 -8.45 9.69
CA ILE A 112 5.50 -9.47 9.87
C ILE A 112 5.68 -10.62 8.87
N TRP A 113 5.88 -10.30 7.59
CA TRP A 113 6.07 -11.33 6.55
C TRP A 113 7.39 -12.09 6.69
N LEU A 114 8.47 -11.42 7.10
CA LEU A 114 9.74 -12.07 7.38
C LEU A 114 9.66 -13.00 8.60
N ALA A 115 8.88 -12.65 9.63
CA ALA A 115 8.64 -13.50 10.79
C ALA A 115 7.71 -14.67 10.48
N PHE A 116 6.78 -14.50 9.53
CA PHE A 116 5.89 -15.57 9.08
C PHE A 116 6.66 -16.76 8.51
N VAL A 117 7.71 -16.53 7.71
CA VAL A 117 8.50 -17.60 7.05
C VAL A 117 9.09 -18.61 8.04
N PRO A 118 9.90 -18.22 9.05
CA PRO A 118 10.45 -19.17 10.02
C PRO A 118 9.37 -19.80 10.91
N ILE A 119 8.27 -19.11 11.22
CA ILE A 119 7.15 -19.71 11.96
C ILE A 119 6.46 -20.79 11.12
N TYR A 120 6.26 -20.54 9.83
CA TYR A 120 5.64 -21.49 8.92
C TYR A 120 6.44 -22.79 8.80
N PHE A 121 7.76 -22.68 8.65
CA PHE A 121 8.64 -23.86 8.61
C PHE A 121 8.86 -24.50 9.99
N GLY A 122 8.97 -23.69 11.05
CA GLY A 122 9.21 -24.17 12.41
C GLY A 122 8.03 -24.93 13.02
N THR A 123 6.81 -24.69 12.52
CA THR A 123 5.60 -25.39 12.95
C THR A 123 5.39 -26.74 12.25
N GLY A 124 6.23 -27.08 11.26
CA GLY A 124 6.23 -28.38 10.59
C GLY A 124 4.87 -28.72 9.98
N ASN A 125 4.22 -29.78 10.46
CA ASN A 125 2.92 -30.26 9.95
C ASN A 125 1.70 -29.72 10.70
N ALA A 126 1.91 -28.78 11.63
CA ALA A 126 0.84 -28.14 12.40
C ALA A 126 0.13 -27.07 11.56
N HIS A 127 -0.61 -27.51 10.55
CA HIS A 127 -1.34 -26.64 9.61
C HIS A 127 -2.28 -25.65 10.31
N GLU A 128 -2.87 -26.00 11.46
CA GLU A 128 -3.69 -25.07 12.25
C GLU A 128 -2.89 -23.86 12.74
N ILE A 129 -1.65 -24.07 13.19
CA ILE A 129 -0.76 -23.00 13.65
C ILE A 129 -0.30 -22.15 12.45
N GLN A 130 0.03 -22.79 11.33
CA GLN A 130 0.40 -22.09 10.09
C GLN A 130 -0.72 -21.16 9.61
N ILE A 131 -1.96 -21.67 9.52
CA ILE A 131 -3.13 -20.89 9.09
C ILE A 131 -3.42 -19.79 10.10
N THR A 132 -3.38 -20.08 11.40
CA THR A 132 -3.62 -19.07 12.45
C THR A 132 -2.59 -17.95 12.36
N THR A 133 -1.32 -18.28 12.18
CA THR A 133 -0.24 -17.30 12.07
C THR A 133 -0.40 -16.46 10.80
N LEU A 134 -0.80 -17.07 9.68
CA LEU A 134 -1.12 -16.35 8.44
C LEU A 134 -2.26 -15.35 8.66
N CYS A 135 -3.37 -15.79 9.27
CA CYS A 135 -4.52 -14.94 9.58
C CYS A 135 -4.13 -13.76 10.47
N VAL A 136 -3.33 -14.01 11.51
CA VAL A 136 -2.81 -12.98 12.40
C VAL A 136 -1.89 -12.02 11.64
N ALA A 137 -0.98 -12.52 10.80
CA ALA A 137 -0.07 -11.71 10.00
C ALA A 137 -0.83 -10.76 9.05
N ILE A 138 -1.85 -11.26 8.36
CA ILE A 138 -2.71 -10.46 7.47
C ILE A 138 -3.49 -9.42 8.27
N SER A 139 -4.12 -9.82 9.37
CA SER A 139 -4.93 -8.93 10.21
C SER A 139 -4.09 -7.81 10.83
N LEU A 140 -2.88 -8.13 11.31
CA LEU A 140 -1.93 -7.14 11.82
C LEU A 140 -1.47 -6.18 10.72
N SER A 141 -1.13 -6.69 9.54
CA SER A 141 -0.73 -5.85 8.40
C SER A 141 -1.84 -4.88 7.98
N ALA A 142 -3.09 -5.34 7.94
CA ALA A 142 -4.25 -4.51 7.66
C ALA A 142 -4.48 -3.46 8.75
N SER A 143 -4.41 -3.86 10.02
CA SER A 143 -4.60 -2.96 11.17
C SER A 143 -3.53 -1.87 11.22
N VAL A 144 -2.26 -2.22 11.04
CA VAL A 144 -1.15 -1.26 10.96
C VAL A 144 -1.36 -0.28 9.80
N THR A 145 -1.77 -0.78 8.64
CA THR A 145 -2.05 0.06 7.47
C THR A 145 -3.17 1.05 7.75
N LEU A 146 -4.28 0.59 8.32
CA LEU A 146 -5.42 1.43 8.67
C LEU A 146 -5.02 2.49 9.70
N VAL A 147 -4.44 2.08 10.82
CA VAL A 147 -4.07 2.98 11.92
C VAL A 147 -3.04 4.00 11.44
N CYS A 148 -1.96 3.58 10.81
CA CYS A 148 -0.87 4.50 10.46
C CYS A 148 -1.25 5.46 9.32
N LEU A 149 -2.03 5.02 8.32
CA LEU A 149 -2.37 5.89 7.19
C LEU A 149 -3.59 6.78 7.44
N TYR A 150 -4.58 6.30 8.19
CA TYR A 150 -5.84 7.04 8.38
C TYR A 150 -5.88 7.84 9.67
N SER A 151 -5.22 7.42 10.76
CA SER A 151 -5.25 8.18 12.02
C SER A 151 -4.75 9.62 11.87
N PRO A 152 -3.67 9.93 11.14
CA PRO A 152 -3.23 11.32 10.95
C PRO A 152 -4.28 12.16 10.23
N LYS A 153 -4.99 11.57 9.26
CA LYS A 153 -6.05 12.25 8.49
C LYS A 153 -7.30 12.47 9.33
N VAL A 154 -7.74 11.45 10.06
CA VAL A 154 -8.90 11.54 10.98
C VAL A 154 -8.62 12.55 12.10
N TYR A 155 -7.40 12.55 12.66
CA TYR A 155 -7.01 13.51 13.68
C TYR A 155 -7.11 14.96 13.19
N ILE A 156 -6.59 15.26 11.99
CA ILE A 156 -6.69 16.61 11.40
C ILE A 156 -8.15 17.00 11.16
N ILE A 157 -8.99 16.07 10.66
CA ILE A 157 -10.40 16.34 10.37
C ILE A 157 -11.19 16.66 11.66
N VAL A 158 -10.96 15.91 12.75
CA VAL A 158 -11.73 16.03 13.99
C VAL A 158 -11.22 17.13 14.90
N PHE A 159 -9.90 17.20 15.11
CA PHE A 159 -9.30 18.04 16.14
C PHE A 159 -8.67 19.33 15.60
N GLN A 160 -8.39 19.41 14.31
CA GLN A 160 -7.76 20.58 13.67
C GLN A 160 -8.46 20.96 12.35
N PRO A 161 -9.79 21.19 12.37
CA PRO A 161 -10.55 21.51 11.16
C PRO A 161 -10.05 22.77 10.45
N GLU A 162 -9.39 23.69 11.16
CA GLU A 162 -8.74 24.89 10.62
C GLU A 162 -7.55 24.59 9.69
N LYS A 163 -6.95 23.40 9.80
CA LYS A 163 -5.92 22.92 8.87
C LYS A 163 -6.53 22.14 7.70
N ASN A 164 -7.81 21.77 7.79
CA ASN A 164 -8.58 21.08 6.76
C ASN A 164 -9.31 22.07 5.83
N ILE A 165 -8.76 23.26 5.62
CA ILE A 165 -9.28 24.18 4.61
C ILE A 165 -8.71 23.69 3.27
N ARG A 166 -9.59 23.29 2.35
CA ARG A 166 -9.23 22.99 0.96
C ARG A 166 -8.77 24.30 0.31
N GLY A 167 -7.52 24.69 0.57
CA GLY A 167 -6.85 25.71 -0.21
C GLY A 167 -6.99 25.29 -1.65
N LYS A 168 -7.70 26.10 -2.45
CA LYS A 168 -7.67 25.99 -3.91
C LYS A 168 -6.19 25.82 -4.28
N VAL A 169 -5.81 24.61 -4.66
CA VAL A 169 -4.53 24.37 -5.32
C VAL A 169 -4.68 24.99 -6.69
N THR A 170 -4.51 26.32 -6.74
CA THR A 170 -4.30 27.06 -7.96
C THR A 170 -2.89 26.67 -8.41
N MET A 171 -2.79 25.56 -9.15
CA MET A 171 -1.65 25.34 -10.04
C MET A 171 -1.60 26.54 -10.98
N GLY A 172 -0.52 27.30 -10.89
CA GLY A 172 -0.43 28.69 -11.34
C GLY A 172 -0.77 28.94 -12.80
N GLY A 173 -1.34 30.12 -13.04
CA GLY A 173 -1.50 30.72 -14.35
C GLY A 173 -2.31 32.01 -14.27
N SER A 174 -1.61 33.15 -14.23
CA SER A 174 -2.11 34.53 -14.34
C SER A 174 -2.97 35.11 -13.21
N THR A 175 -2.30 35.83 -12.31
CA THR A 175 -2.88 36.96 -11.58
C THR A 175 -3.28 38.03 -12.60
N PHE A 176 -4.53 38.06 -13.05
CA PHE A 176 -5.06 39.26 -13.68
C PHE A 176 -5.41 40.24 -12.57
N LYS A 177 -4.48 41.15 -12.27
CA LYS A 177 -4.75 42.37 -11.51
C LYS A 177 -5.82 43.12 -12.31
N LYS A 178 -7.08 43.12 -11.84
CA LYS A 178 -8.04 44.12 -12.26
C LYS A 178 -7.65 45.42 -11.56
N GLN A 179 -6.70 46.12 -12.18
CA GLN A 179 -6.34 47.48 -11.84
C GLN A 179 -7.41 48.38 -12.44
N ASP A 180 -8.50 48.61 -11.71
CA ASP A 180 -9.30 49.81 -11.92
C ASP A 180 -8.49 50.98 -11.34
N SER A 181 -7.54 51.47 -12.15
CA SER A 181 -6.94 52.78 -11.94
C SER A 181 -7.94 53.82 -12.42
N SER A 182 -8.81 54.23 -11.50
CA SER A 182 -9.26 55.61 -11.41
C SER A 182 -8.04 56.50 -11.12
N GLY A 183 -7.72 57.39 -12.06
CA GLY A 183 -6.71 58.45 -11.93
C GLY A 183 -6.45 59.06 -13.32
N GLY A 184 -6.54 60.36 -13.55
CA GLY A 184 -6.71 61.47 -12.63
C GLY A 184 -7.03 62.76 -13.39
N THR A 185 -7.31 63.75 -12.58
CA THR A 185 -7.69 65.14 -12.83
C THR A 185 -6.69 65.95 -13.67
N SER A 186 -7.25 66.95 -14.37
CA SER A 186 -6.78 68.35 -14.48
C SER A 186 -6.52 68.83 -15.91
N SER A 187 -7.37 69.76 -16.37
CA SER A 187 -6.94 70.84 -17.25
C SER A 187 -7.41 72.14 -16.61
N ALA A 188 -6.45 72.95 -16.19
CA ALA A 188 -6.61 74.33 -15.81
C ALA A 188 -5.95 75.20 -16.89
N LYS A 189 -6.77 75.79 -17.76
CA LYS A 189 -6.67 77.17 -18.27
C LYS A 189 -7.83 77.44 -19.20
#